data_AF-A0A2E5YIF7-F1
#
_entry.id   AF-A0A2E5YIF7-F1
#
_cell.length_a   1.000
_cell.length_b   1.000
_cell.length_c   1.000
_cell.angle_alpha   90.00
_cell.angle_beta   90.00
_cell.angle_gamma   90.00
#
_symmetry.space_group_name_H-M   'P 1'
#
loop_
_entity.id
_entity.type
_entity.pdbx_description
1 polymer ?
#
loop_
_entity_poly.entity_id
_entity_poly.type
_entity_poly.pdbx_seq_one_letter_code
_entity_poly.pdbx_strand_id
1 'polypeptide(L)'
;MKSGIAVLLLGLAMLIVQGAIARAIAPPWCPDLAWLVVVGIGLRWPSFLPGVFLAVTLGYSMDLVSGSLMGQHALLRLITYLAAALAARQLDLSGGFPVAIFVVAMTLFYGLATMTMLSFFVGAAWLGFDMLGAVLAHAIVNMLVAGPVISLVERLLARFSDEEVGRRSPTPMGFGRGSIG
;
A
#
# COMPACT_ATOMS: atom_id res chain seq x y z
N MET A 1 -9.49 4.18 14.91
CA MET A 1 -9.24 5.48 14.21
C MET A 1 -7.76 5.87 14.21
N LYS A 2 -7.04 5.68 15.32
CA LYS A 2 -5.63 6.04 15.44
C LYS A 2 -4.73 5.33 14.41
N SER A 3 -4.97 4.04 14.20
CA SER A 3 -4.27 3.22 13.18
C SER A 3 -4.41 3.80 11.77
N GLY A 4 -5.60 4.29 11.41
CA GLY A 4 -5.86 4.88 10.09
C GLY A 4 -5.03 6.14 9.87
N ILE A 5 -5.00 7.03 10.86
CA ILE A 5 -4.19 8.25 10.81
C ILE A 5 -2.70 7.90 10.77
N ALA A 6 -2.25 6.95 11.60
CA ALA A 6 -0.85 6.53 11.64
C ALA A 6 -0.37 5.97 10.29
N VAL A 7 -1.17 5.11 9.67
CA VAL A 7 -0.85 4.54 8.35
C VAL A 7 -0.94 5.59 7.24
N LEU A 8 -1.89 6.52 7.32
CA LEU A 8 -1.95 7.65 6.39
C LEU A 8 -0.68 8.50 6.47
N LEU A 9 -0.25 8.86 7.68
CA LEU A 9 0.98 9.62 7.92
C LEU A 9 2.21 8.84 7.44
N LEU A 10 2.26 7.52 7.66
CA LEU A 10 3.32 6.67 7.12
C LEU A 10 3.35 6.71 5.59
N GLY A 11 2.20 6.57 4.93
CA GLY A 11 2.11 6.62 3.47
C GLY A 11 2.54 7.97 2.90
N LEU A 12 2.16 9.08 3.54
CA LEU A 12 2.61 10.43 3.17
C LEU A 12 4.10 10.63 3.42
N ALA A 13 4.64 10.13 4.53
CA ALA A 13 6.08 10.17 4.81
C ALA A 13 6.86 9.37 3.76
N MET A 14 6.38 8.18 3.39
CA MET A 14 6.97 7.36 2.32
C MET A 14 6.93 8.05 0.96
N LEU A 15 5.87 8.81 0.67
CA LEU A 15 5.79 9.64 -0.54
C LEU A 15 6.87 10.74 -0.55
N ILE A 16 7.08 11.42 0.58
CA ILE A 16 8.13 12.45 0.71
C ILE A 16 9.53 11.83 0.56
N VAL A 17 9.77 10.69 1.22
CA VAL A 17 11.04 9.97 1.15
C VAL A 17 11.31 9.48 -0.28
N GLN A 18 10.30 8.92 -0.95
CA GLN A 18 10.39 8.54 -2.36
C GLN A 18 10.74 9.74 -3.24
N GLY A 19 10.08 10.89 -3.04
CA GLY A 19 10.40 12.13 -3.76
C GLY A 19 11.84 12.61 -3.53
N ALA A 20 12.37 12.44 -2.32
CA ALA A 20 13.76 12.74 -1.99
C ALA A 20 14.74 11.76 -2.66
N ILE A 21 14.44 10.45 -2.62
CA ILE A 21 15.24 9.40 -3.26
C ILE A 21 15.29 9.61 -4.77
N ALA A 22 14.16 9.97 -5.40
CA ALA A 22 14.08 10.22 -6.84
C ALA A 22 14.99 11.37 -7.31
N ARG A 23 15.44 12.26 -6.41
CA ARG A 23 16.44 13.29 -6.73
C ARG A 23 17.87 12.75 -6.79
N ALA A 24 18.15 11.68 -6.07
CA ALA A 24 19.47 11.06 -6.00
C ALA A 24 19.61 9.86 -6.95
N ILE A 25 18.51 9.13 -7.17
CA ILE A 25 18.47 7.89 -7.94
C ILE A 25 17.47 8.06 -9.08
N ALA A 26 17.97 8.02 -10.31
CA ALA A 26 17.13 8.15 -11.50
C ALA A 26 16.20 6.92 -11.69
N PRO A 27 15.01 7.10 -12.29
CA PRO A 27 14.20 5.99 -12.78
C PRO A 27 15.02 5.06 -13.69
N PRO A 28 14.82 3.72 -13.65
CA PRO A 28 13.77 2.96 -12.93
C PRO A 28 14.13 2.55 -11.49
N TRP A 29 15.29 2.97 -10.98
CA TRP A 29 15.88 2.42 -9.75
C TRP A 29 15.31 2.99 -8.43
N CYS A 30 14.46 4.01 -8.51
CA CYS A 30 13.75 4.54 -7.34
C CYS A 30 12.53 3.66 -7.03
N PRO A 31 12.40 3.08 -5.82
CA PRO A 31 11.21 2.30 -5.42
C PRO A 31 9.97 3.19 -5.24
N ASP A 32 8.77 2.64 -5.48
CA ASP A 32 7.50 3.29 -5.12
C ASP A 32 7.09 2.90 -3.69
N LEU A 33 7.66 3.61 -2.71
CA LEU A 33 7.47 3.34 -1.29
C LEU A 33 6.01 3.56 -0.85
N ALA A 34 5.35 4.60 -1.37
CA ALA A 34 3.97 4.89 -1.02
C ALA A 34 3.01 3.85 -1.59
N TRP A 35 3.28 3.33 -2.79
CA TRP A 35 2.54 2.21 -3.36
C TRP A 35 2.75 0.91 -2.57
N LEU A 36 3.98 0.62 -2.11
CA LEU A 36 4.26 -0.53 -1.25
C LEU A 36 3.50 -0.45 0.08
N VAL A 37 3.29 0.75 0.64
CA VAL A 37 2.40 0.94 1.79
C VAL A 37 0.97 0.54 1.44
N VAL A 38 0.45 0.93 0.28
CA VAL A 38 -0.90 0.51 -0.17
C VAL A 38 -1.02 -1.00 -0.33
N VAL A 39 0.00 -1.66 -0.88
CA VAL A 39 0.06 -3.14 -0.92
C VAL A 39 0.02 -3.71 0.49
N GLY A 40 0.83 -3.19 1.42
CA GLY A 40 0.83 -3.61 2.82
C GLY A 40 -0.52 -3.44 3.51
N ILE A 41 -1.22 -2.32 3.24
CA ILE A 41 -2.60 -2.09 3.70
C ILE A 41 -3.52 -3.17 3.12
N GLY A 42 -3.48 -3.43 1.82
CA GLY A 42 -4.31 -4.46 1.20
C GLY A 42 -4.10 -5.85 1.81
N LEU A 43 -2.85 -6.20 2.12
CA LEU A 43 -2.50 -7.52 2.65
C LEU A 43 -2.81 -7.69 4.16
N ARG A 44 -2.71 -6.63 4.96
CA ARG A 44 -2.73 -6.72 6.44
C ARG A 44 -3.87 -5.99 7.13
N TRP A 45 -4.60 -5.14 6.42
CA TRP A 45 -5.59 -4.27 7.06
C TRP A 45 -6.88 -5.04 7.42
N PRO A 46 -7.40 -4.89 8.66
CA PRO A 46 -8.49 -5.74 9.16
C PRO A 46 -9.86 -5.44 8.53
N SER A 47 -10.11 -4.21 8.10
CA SER A 47 -11.42 -3.77 7.59
C SER A 47 -11.36 -3.24 6.17
N PHE A 48 -12.16 -3.80 5.27
CA PHE A 48 -12.09 -3.48 3.85
C PHE A 48 -12.33 -1.99 3.52
N LEU A 49 -13.34 -1.37 4.13
CA LEU A 49 -13.76 -0.01 3.74
C LEU A 49 -12.76 1.09 4.13
N PRO A 50 -12.20 1.14 5.37
CA PRO A 50 -11.15 2.11 5.69
C PRO A 50 -9.89 1.99 4.84
N GLY A 51 -9.51 0.77 4.43
CA GLY A 51 -8.35 0.55 3.55
C GLY A 51 -8.55 1.14 2.15
N VAL A 52 -9.78 1.09 1.60
CA VAL A 52 -10.15 1.75 0.34
C VAL A 52 -9.89 3.25 0.44
N PHE A 53 -10.37 3.91 1.49
CA PHE A 53 -10.17 5.35 1.67
C PHE A 53 -8.69 5.70 1.77
N LEU A 54 -7.91 4.94 2.55
CA LEU A 54 -6.46 5.17 2.65
C LEU A 54 -5.75 5.02 1.29
N ALA A 55 -6.06 3.96 0.53
CA ALA A 55 -5.47 3.71 -0.78
C ALA A 55 -5.79 4.85 -1.77
N VAL A 56 -7.05 5.27 -1.82
CA VAL A 56 -7.51 6.38 -2.69
C VAL A 56 -6.86 7.70 -2.27
N THR A 57 -6.85 8.04 -0.98
CA THR A 57 -6.22 9.28 -0.49
C THR A 57 -4.73 9.32 -0.79
N LEU A 58 -4.01 8.21 -0.59
CA LEU A 58 -2.59 8.14 -0.92
C LEU A 58 -2.34 8.22 -2.42
N GLY A 59 -3.20 7.63 -3.26
CA GLY A 59 -3.07 7.76 -4.71
C GLY A 59 -3.38 9.17 -5.21
N TYR A 60 -4.41 9.81 -4.67
CA TYR A 60 -4.71 11.20 -4.98
C TYR A 60 -3.58 12.14 -4.54
N SER A 61 -2.97 11.88 -3.39
CA SER A 61 -1.78 12.61 -2.94
C SER A 61 -0.60 12.46 -3.91
N MET A 62 -0.42 11.27 -4.49
CA MET A 62 0.58 11.05 -5.53
C MET A 62 0.24 11.83 -6.80
N ASP A 63 -1.02 11.84 -7.24
CA ASP A 63 -1.47 12.64 -8.40
C ASP A 63 -1.12 14.14 -8.22
N LEU A 64 -1.37 14.69 -7.02
CA LEU A 64 -1.06 16.09 -6.70
C LEU A 64 0.44 16.40 -6.73
N VAL A 65 1.29 15.46 -6.32
CA VAL A 65 2.74 15.67 -6.23
C VAL A 65 3.44 15.39 -7.55
N SER A 66 2.98 14.41 -8.33
CA SER A 66 3.61 14.01 -9.59
C SER A 66 3.22 14.89 -10.77
N GLY A 67 2.15 15.67 -10.65
CA GLY A 67 1.58 16.43 -11.79
C GLY A 67 0.95 15.52 -12.85
N SER A 68 0.62 14.27 -12.48
CA SER A 68 -0.07 13.33 -13.35
C SER A 68 -1.54 13.72 -13.58
N LEU A 69 -2.21 12.99 -14.47
CA LEU A 69 -3.67 13.08 -14.66
C LEU A 69 -4.38 12.87 -13.31
N MET A 70 -5.14 13.87 -12.86
CA MET A 70 -5.88 13.78 -11.59
C MET A 70 -6.73 12.51 -11.55
N GLY A 71 -6.47 11.65 -10.57
CA GLY A 71 -7.20 10.40 -10.34
C GLY A 71 -6.55 9.16 -10.95
N GLN A 72 -5.48 9.29 -11.76
CA GLN A 72 -4.79 8.14 -12.34
C GLN A 72 -4.16 7.26 -11.27
N HIS A 73 -3.29 7.83 -10.41
CA HIS A 73 -2.66 7.06 -9.34
C HIS A 73 -3.69 6.67 -8.26
N ALA A 74 -4.70 7.50 -8.00
CA ALA A 74 -5.82 7.13 -7.12
C ALA A 74 -6.52 5.84 -7.58
N LEU A 75 -6.88 5.75 -8.86
CA LEU A 75 -7.53 4.59 -9.45
C LEU A 75 -6.61 3.35 -9.42
N LEU A 76 -5.36 3.49 -9.84
CA LEU A 76 -4.43 2.36 -9.89
C LEU A 76 -4.08 1.83 -8.49
N ARG A 77 -3.95 2.73 -7.49
CA ARG A 77 -3.72 2.32 -6.09
C ARG A 77 -4.96 1.67 -5.49
N LEU A 78 -6.17 2.13 -5.84
CA LEU A 78 -7.40 1.44 -5.46
C LEU A 78 -7.45 0.03 -6.04
N ILE A 79 -7.19 -0.14 -7.34
CA ILE A 79 -7.15 -1.48 -7.97
C ILE A 79 -6.10 -2.37 -7.31
N THR A 80 -4.91 -1.82 -7.03
CA THR A 80 -3.85 -2.56 -6.34
C THR A 80 -4.28 -3.00 -4.94
N TYR A 81 -4.90 -2.10 -4.17
CA TYR A 81 -5.44 -2.42 -2.85
C TYR A 81 -6.47 -3.54 -2.93
N LEU A 82 -7.41 -3.47 -3.88
CA LEU A 82 -8.44 -4.49 -4.07
C LEU A 82 -7.82 -5.85 -4.42
N ALA A 83 -6.86 -5.86 -5.35
CA ALA A 83 -6.13 -7.06 -5.74
C ALA A 83 -5.38 -7.67 -4.54
N ALA A 84 -4.68 -6.85 -3.75
CA ALA A 84 -3.98 -7.31 -2.55
C ALA A 84 -4.93 -7.84 -1.48
N ALA A 85 -6.05 -7.16 -1.23
CA ALA A 85 -7.06 -7.58 -0.26
C ALA A 85 -7.76 -8.89 -0.67
N LEU A 86 -8.00 -9.09 -1.96
CA LEU A 86 -8.53 -10.35 -2.49
C LEU A 86 -7.48 -11.46 -2.42
N ALA A 87 -6.25 -11.17 -2.82
CA ALA A 87 -5.14 -12.12 -2.79
C ALA A 87 -4.85 -12.59 -1.36
N ALA A 88 -4.87 -11.71 -0.36
CA ALA A 88 -4.69 -12.08 1.05
C ALA A 88 -5.79 -12.99 1.60
N ARG A 89 -6.98 -13.01 0.98
CA ARG A 89 -8.10 -13.89 1.38
C ARG A 89 -8.09 -15.22 0.64
N GLN A 90 -7.58 -15.24 -0.59
CA GLN A 90 -7.62 -16.42 -1.47
C GLN A 90 -6.31 -17.19 -1.49
N LEU A 91 -5.20 -16.51 -1.25
CA LEU A 91 -3.84 -17.06 -1.32
C LEU A 91 -3.18 -16.94 0.04
N ASP A 92 -2.47 -17.98 0.44
CA ASP A 92 -1.62 -17.92 1.63
C ASP A 92 -0.36 -17.10 1.32
N LEU A 93 -0.47 -15.78 1.48
CA LEU A 93 0.62 -14.82 1.29
C LEU A 93 1.42 -14.60 2.60
N SER A 94 1.49 -15.60 3.48
CA SER A 94 2.27 -15.52 4.72
C SER A 94 3.78 -15.47 4.48
N GLY A 95 4.26 -16.06 3.38
CA GLY A 95 5.67 -16.12 3.03
C GLY A 95 6.19 -14.90 2.25
N GLY A 96 7.47 -14.58 2.43
CA GLY A 96 8.13 -13.50 1.66
C GLY A 96 8.16 -13.76 0.15
N PHE A 97 8.26 -15.04 -0.27
CA PHE A 97 8.33 -15.40 -1.69
C PHE A 97 6.98 -15.19 -2.44
N PRO A 98 5.82 -15.66 -1.94
CA PRO A 98 4.53 -15.30 -2.53
C PRO A 98 4.29 -13.78 -2.63
N VAL A 99 4.65 -13.02 -1.58
CA VAL A 99 4.54 -11.56 -1.57
C VAL A 99 5.44 -10.94 -2.64
N ALA A 100 6.67 -11.43 -2.81
CA ALA A 100 7.60 -10.97 -3.84
C ALA A 100 7.00 -11.17 -5.25
N ILE A 101 6.47 -12.36 -5.56
CA ILE A 101 5.82 -12.64 -6.85
C ILE A 101 4.64 -11.70 -7.07
N PHE A 102 3.79 -11.53 -6.04
CA PHE A 102 2.63 -10.64 -6.12
C PHE A 102 3.05 -9.19 -6.41
N VAL A 103 4.08 -8.68 -5.72
CA VAL A 103 4.60 -7.32 -5.91
C VAL A 103 5.17 -7.14 -7.31
N VAL A 104 5.91 -8.12 -7.84
CA VAL A 104 6.41 -8.07 -9.22
C VAL A 104 5.24 -7.98 -10.20
N ALA A 105 4.28 -8.90 -10.11
CA ALA A 105 3.12 -8.94 -11.01
C ALA A 105 2.32 -7.62 -10.96
N MET A 106 2.05 -7.11 -9.76
CA MET A 106 1.31 -5.86 -9.59
C MET A 106 2.11 -4.63 -10.03
N THR A 107 3.44 -4.62 -9.88
CA THR A 107 4.27 -3.51 -10.40
C THR A 107 4.26 -3.49 -11.92
N LEU A 108 4.36 -4.65 -12.57
CA LEU A 108 4.24 -4.77 -14.04
C LEU A 108 2.87 -4.27 -14.51
N PHE A 109 1.80 -4.73 -13.87
CA PHE A 109 0.44 -4.26 -14.15
C PHE A 109 0.31 -2.74 -13.97
N TYR A 110 0.81 -2.19 -12.86
CA TYR A 110 0.74 -0.77 -12.56
C TYR A 110 1.46 0.08 -13.60
N GLY A 111 2.68 -0.33 -13.99
CA GLY A 111 3.46 0.34 -15.03
C GLY A 111 2.76 0.32 -16.39
N LEU A 112 2.29 -0.86 -16.82
CA LEU A 112 1.56 -1.01 -18.08
C LEU A 112 0.26 -0.20 -18.10
N ALA A 113 -0.53 -0.25 -17.02
CA ALA A 113 -1.77 0.50 -16.92
C ALA A 113 -1.52 2.02 -16.94
N THR A 114 -0.47 2.48 -16.27
CA THR A 114 -0.02 3.88 -16.31
C THR A 114 0.32 4.32 -17.74
N MET A 115 1.08 3.51 -18.47
CA MET A 115 1.45 3.80 -19.87
C MET A 115 0.24 3.82 -20.78
N THR A 116 -0.66 2.85 -20.67
CA THR A 116 -1.89 2.79 -21.47
C THR A 116 -2.77 4.01 -21.21
N MET A 117 -2.94 4.42 -19.95
CA MET A 117 -3.70 5.63 -19.61
C MET A 117 -3.05 6.89 -20.19
N LEU A 118 -1.72 7.05 -20.06
CA LEU A 118 -1.00 8.19 -20.62
C LEU A 118 -1.08 8.24 -22.16
N SER A 119 -0.96 7.09 -22.83
CA SER A 119 -1.09 7.00 -24.28
C SER A 119 -2.51 7.39 -24.72
N PHE A 120 -3.53 6.91 -24.01
CA PHE A 120 -4.92 7.20 -24.31
C PHE A 120 -5.31 8.68 -24.09
N PHE A 121 -4.90 9.28 -22.97
CA PHE A 121 -5.32 10.64 -22.61
C PHE A 121 -4.42 11.75 -23.16
N VAL A 122 -3.11 11.49 -23.32
CA VAL A 122 -2.11 12.51 -23.67
C VAL A 122 -1.49 12.25 -25.06
N GLY A 123 -1.80 11.11 -25.68
CA GLY A 123 -1.20 10.73 -26.96
C GLY A 123 0.28 10.37 -26.86
N ALA A 124 0.72 9.91 -25.68
CA ALA A 124 2.10 9.44 -25.48
C ALA A 124 2.41 8.26 -26.40
N ALA A 125 3.68 8.19 -26.85
CA ALA A 125 4.16 7.15 -27.77
C ALA A 125 3.91 5.73 -27.21
N TRP A 126 3.69 4.78 -28.12
CA TRP A 126 3.36 3.40 -27.79
C TRP A 126 4.50 2.65 -27.09
N LEU A 127 4.15 1.54 -26.42
CA LEU A 127 5.04 0.66 -25.67
C LEU A 127 6.29 0.26 -26.47
N GLY A 128 7.45 0.84 -26.11
CA GLY A 128 8.77 0.44 -26.61
C GLY A 128 9.44 -0.60 -25.70
N PHE A 129 10.45 -1.32 -26.23
CA PHE A 129 11.23 -2.28 -25.45
C PHE A 129 11.96 -1.65 -24.25
N ASP A 130 12.42 -0.40 -24.40
CA ASP A 130 13.09 0.34 -23.32
C ASP A 130 12.15 0.56 -22.12
N MET A 131 10.86 0.83 -22.39
CA MET A 131 9.84 1.01 -21.37
C MET A 131 9.55 -0.29 -20.63
N LEU A 132 9.47 -1.42 -21.34
CA LEU A 132 9.30 -2.74 -20.72
C LEU A 132 10.49 -3.09 -19.83
N GLY A 133 11.73 -2.82 -20.29
CA GLY A 133 12.93 -2.99 -19.50
C GLY A 133 12.93 -2.15 -18.22
N ALA A 134 12.51 -0.89 -18.32
CA ALA A 134 12.37 0.00 -17.18
C ALA A 134 11.32 -0.48 -16.16
N VAL A 135 10.15 -0.93 -16.63
CA VAL A 135 9.09 -1.48 -15.77
C VAL A 135 9.53 -2.77 -15.07
N LEU A 136 10.27 -3.63 -15.77
CA LEU A 136 10.83 -4.85 -15.17
C LEU A 136 11.89 -4.53 -14.12
N ALA A 137 12.82 -3.62 -14.41
CA ALA A 137 13.82 -3.18 -13.44
C ALA A 137 13.16 -2.57 -12.19
N HIS A 138 12.14 -1.74 -12.38
CA HIS A 138 11.37 -1.15 -11.30
C HIS A 138 10.63 -2.21 -10.45
N ALA A 139 10.06 -3.23 -11.10
CA ALA A 139 9.43 -4.36 -10.40
C ALA A 139 10.41 -5.14 -9.51
N ILE A 140 11.65 -5.35 -9.98
CA ILE A 140 12.71 -5.99 -9.18
C ILE A 140 13.05 -5.12 -7.97
N VAL A 141 13.19 -3.81 -8.15
CA VAL A 141 13.49 -2.89 -7.04
C VAL A 141 12.36 -2.88 -6.01
N ASN A 142 11.10 -2.79 -6.44
CA ASN A 142 9.95 -2.84 -5.53
C ASN A 142 9.87 -4.18 -4.80
N MET A 143 10.17 -5.30 -5.48
CA MET A 143 10.22 -6.63 -4.87
C MET A 143 11.23 -6.69 -3.71
N LEU A 144 12.43 -6.14 -3.90
CA LEU A 144 13.48 -6.12 -2.88
C LEU A 144 13.10 -5.24 -1.66
N VAL A 145 12.38 -4.15 -1.91
CA VAL A 145 11.98 -3.18 -0.87
C VAL A 145 10.65 -3.55 -0.19
N ALA A 146 9.86 -4.45 -0.78
CA ALA A 146 8.53 -4.81 -0.29
C ALA A 146 8.53 -5.37 1.13
N GLY A 147 9.43 -6.31 1.43
CA GLY A 147 9.50 -6.96 2.75
C GLY A 147 9.63 -5.96 3.90
N PRO A 148 10.65 -5.09 3.91
CA PRO A 148 10.80 -4.04 4.92
C PRO A 148 9.58 -3.11 5.05
N VAL A 149 9.03 -2.63 3.93
CA VAL A 149 7.91 -1.67 3.96
C VAL A 149 6.62 -2.33 4.47
N ILE A 150 6.30 -3.53 3.99
CA ILE A 150 5.12 -4.28 4.43
C ILE A 150 5.25 -4.67 5.90
N SER A 151 6.44 -5.09 6.35
CA SER A 151 6.70 -5.37 7.77
C SER A 151 6.52 -4.11 8.64
N LEU A 152 6.91 -2.94 8.15
CA LEU A 152 6.69 -1.68 8.85
C LEU A 152 5.20 -1.36 9.00
N VAL A 153 4.41 -1.55 7.94
CA VAL A 153 2.94 -1.40 8.00
C VAL A 153 2.36 -2.37 9.04
N GLU A 154 2.75 -3.64 9.00
CA GLU A 154 2.29 -4.67 9.93
C GLU A 154 2.61 -4.31 11.39
N ARG A 155 3.84 -3.87 11.68
CA ARG A 155 4.25 -3.42 13.02
C ARG A 155 3.45 -2.21 13.50
N LEU A 156 3.17 -1.26 12.61
CA LEU A 156 2.37 -0.09 12.94
C LEU A 156 0.93 -0.49 13.28
N LEU A 157 0.35 -1.41 12.49
CA LEU A 157 -0.99 -1.92 12.74
C LEU A 157 -1.08 -2.66 14.07
N ALA A 158 -0.15 -3.58 14.34
CA ALA A 158 -0.09 -4.31 15.60
C ALA A 158 -0.04 -3.34 16.80
N ARG A 159 0.87 -2.36 16.75
CA ARG A 159 1.07 -1.39 17.83
C ARG A 159 -0.19 -0.59 18.16
N PHE A 160 -0.97 -0.16 17.16
CA PHE A 160 -2.17 0.65 17.39
C PHE A 160 -3.45 -0.18 17.56
N SER A 161 -3.44 -1.45 17.19
CA SER A 161 -4.57 -2.38 17.39
C SER A 161 -4.68 -2.81 18.86
N ASP A 162 -3.54 -3.05 19.53
CA ASP A 162 -3.52 -3.50 20.94
C ASP A 162 -4.11 -2.46 21.89
N GLU A 163 -3.97 -1.16 21.57
CA GLU A 163 -4.61 -0.08 22.34
C GLU A 163 -6.15 -0.11 22.26
N GLU A 164 -6.71 -0.57 21.15
CA GLU A 164 -8.16 -0.62 20.94
C GLU A 164 -8.78 -1.85 21.63
N VAL A 165 -8.05 -2.98 21.71
CA VAL A 165 -8.51 -4.18 22.43
C VAL A 165 -8.47 -3.97 23.94
N GLY A 166 -7.42 -3.32 24.48
CA GLY A 166 -7.33 -3.01 25.91
C GLY A 166 -8.49 -2.17 26.44
N ARG A 167 -9.06 -1.28 25.61
CA ARG A 167 -10.22 -0.44 25.93
C ARG A 167 -11.56 -1.15 25.89
N ARG A 168 -11.65 -2.29 25.19
CA ARG A 168 -12.87 -3.11 25.07
C ARG A 168 -12.90 -4.28 26.05
N SER A 169 -11.87 -4.44 26.87
CA SER A 169 -11.90 -5.35 28.02
C SER A 169 -13.17 -5.04 28.81
N PRO A 170 -14.12 -6.00 28.96
CA PRO A 170 -15.31 -5.76 29.74
C PRO A 170 -14.86 -5.38 31.15
N THR A 171 -15.26 -4.18 31.60
CA THR A 171 -15.21 -3.84 33.02
C THR A 171 -15.80 -5.04 33.76
N PRO A 172 -15.10 -5.64 34.73
CA PRO A 172 -15.69 -6.71 35.51
C PRO A 172 -16.92 -6.10 36.18
N MET A 173 -18.10 -6.38 35.63
CA MET A 173 -19.36 -6.18 36.32
C MET A 173 -19.27 -7.12 37.49
N GLY A 174 -18.83 -6.57 38.63
CA GLY A 174 -18.78 -7.26 39.89
C GLY A 174 -20.17 -7.76 40.19
N PHE A 175 -20.42 -9.02 39.87
CA PHE A 175 -21.44 -9.79 40.56
C PHE A 175 -20.94 -9.95 41.98
N GLY A 176 -21.24 -8.94 42.80
CA GLY A 176 -21.17 -9.01 44.24
C GLY A 176 -22.02 -10.19 44.67
N ARG A 177 -21.35 -11.31 44.93
CA ARG A 177 -21.96 -12.49 45.51
C ARG A 177 -22.36 -12.09 46.93
N GLY A 178 -23.64 -11.78 47.11
CA GLY A 178 -24.24 -11.64 48.43
C GLY A 178 -23.97 -12.92 49.22
N SER A 179 -23.16 -12.78 50.25
CA SER A 179 -22.96 -13.80 51.27
C SER A 179 -24.27 -13.95 52.03
N ILE A 180 -24.94 -15.09 51.88
CA ILE A 180 -26.00 -15.50 52.79
C ILE A 180 -25.29 -16.10 54.00
N GLY A 181 -25.41 -15.41 55.13
CA GLY A 181 -25.02 -15.84 56.47
C GLY A 181 -25.89 -15.11 57.47
#